data_AF-A0A5E4R596-F1
#
_entry.id   AF-A0A5E4R596-F1
#
_cell.length_a   1.000
_cell.length_b   1.000
_cell.length_c   1.000
_cell.angle_alpha   90.00
_cell.angle_beta   90.00
_cell.angle_gamma   90.00
#
_symmetry.space_group_name_H-M   'P 1'
#
loop_
_entity.id
_entity.type
_entity.pdbx_description
1 polymer ?
#
loop_
_entity_poly.entity_id
_entity_poly.type
_entity_poly.pdbx_seq_one_letter_code
_entity_poly.pdbx_strand_id
1 'polypeptide(L)'
;MEYQYQSRAECGDGITNKLVACEYMDNIEDDNIVLVRIYALVAIRMAQMHKVKLPQEVKTEPIVWDKIEQILRLIPETFSNSTKQTRFAKKFGSKTRLWIEYERLKSHLMRTESPLVFAHNDLLLRNVIYNDCQGIVSFIDYEYAAYNYQAYDIANHFNEFVGLSIDNIDYAIYPSEEFQKSWIRTYLMEYLTVTNRNGHGDI
;
A
#
# COMPACT_ATOMS: atom_id res chain seq x y z
N MET A 1 -13.46 -28.48 -6.07
CA MET A 1 -12.45 -29.21 -5.29
C MET A 1 -12.21 -28.37 -4.05
N GLU A 2 -12.79 -28.81 -2.94
CA GLU A 2 -12.63 -28.20 -1.62
C GLU A 2 -11.17 -28.36 -1.17
N TYR A 3 -10.51 -27.26 -0.85
CA TYR A 3 -9.24 -27.31 -0.13
C TYR A 3 -9.55 -27.42 1.36
N GLN A 4 -9.32 -28.61 1.91
CA GLN A 4 -9.51 -28.89 3.33
C GLN A 4 -8.53 -28.10 4.19
N TYR A 5 -9.10 -27.44 5.21
CA TYR A 5 -8.40 -26.86 6.35
C TYR A 5 -7.60 -27.95 7.08
N GLN A 6 -6.26 -27.85 7.09
CA GLN A 6 -5.43 -28.64 8.00
C GLN A 6 -5.15 -27.82 9.27
N SER A 7 -5.75 -28.28 10.36
CA SER A 7 -5.55 -27.78 11.72
C SER A 7 -4.12 -28.01 12.20
N ARG A 8 -3.53 -26.98 12.84
CA ARG A 8 -2.34 -27.03 13.72
C ARG A 8 -1.13 -27.80 13.17
N ALA A 9 -0.26 -27.07 12.45
CA ALA A 9 1.15 -27.43 12.39
C ALA A 9 1.84 -26.88 13.65
N GLU A 10 2.48 -27.77 14.41
CA GLU A 10 3.39 -27.43 15.50
C GLU A 10 4.54 -26.56 14.97
N CYS A 11 4.98 -25.60 15.77
CA CYS A 11 6.04 -24.65 15.45
C CYS A 11 7.37 -25.39 15.21
N GLY A 12 7.63 -25.79 13.98
CA GLY A 12 8.90 -26.35 13.54
C GLY A 12 9.32 -25.68 12.25
N ASP A 13 10.28 -24.75 12.33
CA ASP A 13 11.14 -24.09 11.32
C ASP A 13 10.61 -23.78 9.90
N GLY A 14 9.36 -24.08 9.61
CA GLY A 14 8.65 -23.83 8.38
C GLY A 14 7.89 -22.53 8.54
N ILE A 15 8.29 -21.54 7.75
CA ILE A 15 7.56 -20.29 7.57
C ILE A 15 6.11 -20.65 7.22
N THR A 16 5.18 -20.58 8.17
CA THR A 16 3.75 -20.69 7.86
C THR A 16 3.34 -19.38 7.22
N ASN A 17 3.53 -19.28 5.91
CA ASN A 17 3.07 -18.16 5.09
C ASN A 17 1.54 -18.18 5.06
N LYS A 18 0.89 -17.58 6.06
CA LYS A 18 -0.48 -17.10 5.85
C LYS A 18 -0.35 -15.83 5.03
N LEU A 19 -0.57 -15.95 3.72
CA LEU A 19 -0.97 -14.79 2.92
C LEU A 19 -2.15 -14.19 3.67
N VAL A 20 -2.09 -12.89 3.98
CA VAL A 20 -3.27 -12.17 4.47
C VAL A 20 -4.16 -11.94 3.25
N ALA A 21 -4.67 -13.02 2.65
CA ALA A 21 -5.89 -12.93 1.90
C ALA A 21 -6.97 -12.72 2.97
N CYS A 22 -7.51 -11.50 3.06
CA CYS A 22 -8.75 -11.28 3.78
C CYS A 22 -9.85 -12.09 3.08
N GLU A 23 -9.88 -13.41 3.27
CA GLU A 23 -11.13 -14.14 3.21
C GLU A 23 -11.86 -13.77 4.50
N TYR A 24 -12.83 -12.88 4.34
CA TYR A 24 -13.85 -12.60 5.34
C TYR A 24 -14.61 -13.93 5.56
N MET A 25 -14.08 -14.79 6.43
CA MET A 25 -14.70 -16.06 6.80
C MET A 25 -15.54 -15.85 8.05
N ASP A 26 -16.75 -16.40 8.02
CA ASP A 26 -17.91 -16.09 8.87
C ASP A 26 -17.81 -16.43 10.39
N ASN A 27 -16.63 -16.43 11.02
CA ASN A 27 -16.47 -16.67 12.46
C ASN A 27 -16.09 -15.39 13.24
N ILE A 28 -17.12 -14.74 13.77
CA ILE A 28 -17.18 -13.27 13.97
C ILE A 28 -16.48 -12.71 15.23
N GLU A 29 -15.96 -13.51 16.16
CA GLU A 29 -15.39 -12.97 17.41
C GLU A 29 -13.86 -13.03 17.52
N ASP A 30 -13.22 -14.16 17.21
CA ASP A 30 -11.77 -14.32 17.38
C ASP A 30 -10.98 -13.78 16.16
N ASP A 31 -11.55 -13.92 14.96
CA ASP A 31 -10.91 -13.50 13.70
C ASP A 31 -10.80 -11.98 13.59
N ASN A 32 -11.76 -11.24 14.16
CA ASN A 32 -11.71 -9.77 14.23
C ASN A 32 -10.51 -9.28 15.07
N ILE A 33 -10.17 -9.97 16.15
CA ILE A 33 -9.03 -9.61 17.01
C ILE A 33 -7.71 -9.88 16.28
N VAL A 34 -7.60 -11.01 15.59
CA VAL A 34 -6.42 -11.36 14.78
C VAL A 34 -6.22 -10.35 13.66
N LEU A 35 -7.29 -9.98 12.96
CA LEU A 35 -7.24 -9.00 11.87
C LEU A 35 -6.81 -7.61 12.36
N VAL A 36 -7.37 -7.13 13.47
CA VAL A 36 -6.97 -5.85 14.10
C VAL A 36 -5.50 -5.87 14.49
N ARG A 37 -5.00 -6.97 15.04
CA ARG A 37 -3.58 -7.13 15.38
C ARG A 37 -2.69 -7.08 14.13
N ILE A 38 -3.06 -7.79 13.07
CA ILE A 38 -2.29 -7.81 11.82
C ILE A 38 -2.23 -6.40 11.21
N TYR A 39 -3.34 -5.66 11.16
CA TYR A 39 -3.32 -4.30 10.62
C TYR A 39 -2.45 -3.34 11.44
N ALA A 40 -2.44 -3.47 12.78
CA ALA A 40 -1.51 -2.71 13.61
C ALA A 40 -0.04 -3.07 13.31
N LEU A 41 0.27 -4.35 13.08
CA LEU A 41 1.60 -4.79 12.68
C LEU A 41 2.01 -4.28 11.29
N VAL A 42 1.06 -4.20 10.35
CA VAL A 42 1.29 -3.59 9.02
C VAL A 42 1.65 -2.11 9.19
N ALA A 43 0.93 -1.36 10.03
CA ALA A 43 1.23 0.04 10.32
C ALA A 43 2.66 0.23 10.86
N ILE A 44 3.04 -0.60 11.83
CA ILE A 44 4.40 -0.61 12.42
C ILE A 44 5.44 -0.94 11.34
N ARG A 45 5.21 -1.99 10.55
CA ARG A 45 6.16 -2.43 9.53
C ARG A 45 6.35 -1.38 8.43
N MET A 46 5.27 -0.72 8.00
CA MET A 46 5.33 0.39 7.04
C MET A 46 6.09 1.58 7.62
N ALA A 47 5.87 1.94 8.88
CA ALA A 47 6.63 3.01 9.54
C ALA A 47 8.13 2.71 9.58
N GLN A 48 8.53 1.47 9.87
CA GLN A 48 9.92 1.04 9.86
C GLN A 48 10.55 1.11 8.46
N MET A 49 9.81 0.66 7.44
CA MET A 49 10.24 0.75 6.04
C MET A 49 10.42 2.22 5.60
N HIS A 50 9.48 3.09 5.93
CA HIS A 50 9.53 4.52 5.58
C HIS A 50 10.71 5.27 6.22
N LYS A 51 11.30 4.73 7.29
CA LYS A 51 12.52 5.26 7.93
C LYS A 51 13.81 4.84 7.21
N VAL A 52 13.75 3.83 6.33
CA VAL A 52 14.92 3.38 5.56
C VAL A 52 15.42 4.53 4.69
N LYS A 53 16.74 4.76 4.76
CA LYS A 53 17.44 5.69 3.89
C LYS A 53 18.23 4.88 2.87
N LEU A 54 17.96 5.13 1.60
CA LEU A 54 18.72 4.55 0.50
C LEU A 54 20.08 5.25 0.36
N PRO A 55 21.06 4.62 -0.32
CA PRO A 55 22.34 5.24 -0.65
C PRO A 55 22.17 6.59 -1.37
N GLN A 56 23.14 7.49 -1.20
CA GLN A 56 23.05 8.88 -1.69
C GLN A 56 22.94 9.00 -3.22
N GLU A 57 23.35 7.96 -3.94
CA GLU A 57 23.27 7.86 -5.39
C GLU A 57 21.81 7.74 -5.88
N VAL A 58 20.88 7.34 -5.00
CA VAL A 58 19.46 7.25 -5.32
C VAL A 58 18.80 8.61 -5.15
N LYS A 59 18.23 9.13 -6.24
CA LYS A 59 17.48 10.39 -6.22
C LYS A 59 16.31 10.31 -5.26
N THR A 60 16.19 11.32 -4.39
CA THR A 60 15.06 11.47 -3.46
C THR A 60 13.99 12.34 -4.11
N GLU A 61 13.27 11.76 -5.08
CA GLU A 61 12.18 12.41 -5.81
C GLU A 61 10.96 11.47 -5.83
N PRO A 62 9.73 12.01 -5.81
CA PRO A 62 8.53 11.19 -5.79
C PRO A 62 8.24 10.55 -7.15
N ILE A 63 8.33 9.22 -7.22
CA ILE A 63 8.18 8.46 -8.47
C ILE A 63 6.77 8.55 -9.09
N VAL A 64 5.74 8.89 -8.30
CA VAL A 64 4.34 8.88 -8.73
C VAL A 64 4.09 9.74 -9.98
N TRP A 65 4.74 10.90 -10.05
CA TRP A 65 4.55 11.82 -11.17
C TRP A 65 5.13 11.25 -12.47
N ASP A 66 6.36 10.74 -12.42
CA ASP A 66 7.01 10.11 -13.56
C ASP A 66 6.20 8.91 -14.09
N LYS A 67 5.64 8.11 -13.17
CA LYS A 67 4.80 6.95 -13.54
C LYS A 67 3.48 7.36 -14.18
N ILE A 68 2.78 8.36 -13.63
CA ILE A 68 1.55 8.85 -14.24
C ILE A 68 1.84 9.44 -15.62
N GLU A 69 2.91 10.25 -15.77
CA GLU A 69 3.31 10.80 -17.07
C GLU A 69 3.65 9.71 -18.08
N GLN A 70 4.38 8.67 -17.66
CA GLN A 70 4.68 7.50 -18.50
C GLN A 70 3.38 6.84 -18.99
N ILE A 71 2.42 6.59 -18.10
CA ILE A 71 1.12 6.00 -18.46
C ILE A 71 0.36 6.92 -19.41
N LEU A 72 0.26 8.21 -19.12
CA LEU A 72 -0.44 9.17 -19.98
C LEU A 72 0.16 9.27 -21.38
N ARG A 73 1.49 9.14 -21.52
CA ARG A 73 2.16 9.12 -22.83
C ARG A 73 1.78 7.89 -23.66
N LEU A 74 1.56 6.74 -23.03
CA LEU A 74 1.16 5.49 -23.70
C LEU A 74 -0.30 5.49 -24.19
N ILE A 75 -1.16 6.35 -23.64
CA ILE A 75 -2.54 6.48 -24.11
C ILE A 75 -2.51 7.07 -25.53
N PRO A 76 -3.14 6.43 -26.54
CA PRO A 76 -3.22 7.00 -27.88
C PRO A 76 -4.23 8.14 -27.93
N GLU A 77 -4.12 9.03 -28.92
CA GLU A 77 -5.15 10.08 -29.14
C GLU A 77 -6.51 9.45 -29.49
N THR A 78 -6.48 8.36 -30.24
CA THR A 78 -7.66 7.56 -30.58
C THR A 78 -7.33 6.07 -30.50
N PHE A 79 -8.27 5.29 -29.96
CA PHE A 79 -8.20 3.83 -29.96
C PHE A 79 -8.79 3.29 -31.27
N SER A 80 -8.10 2.32 -31.88
CA SER A 80 -8.56 1.65 -33.11
C SER A 80 -9.86 0.86 -32.90
N ASN A 81 -10.08 0.34 -31.69
CA ASN A 81 -11.32 -0.33 -31.34
C ASN A 81 -12.40 0.71 -30.95
N SER A 82 -13.48 0.77 -31.73
CA SER A 82 -14.57 1.73 -31.55
C SER A 82 -15.24 1.64 -30.18
N THR A 83 -15.44 0.43 -29.64
CA THR A 83 -16.05 0.23 -28.31
C THR A 83 -15.13 0.78 -27.21
N LYS A 84 -13.83 0.54 -27.30
CA LYS A 84 -12.83 1.11 -26.38
C LYS A 84 -12.79 2.65 -26.50
N GLN A 85 -12.81 3.19 -27.73
CA GLN A 85 -12.84 4.63 -27.98
C GLN A 85 -14.07 5.29 -27.37
N THR A 86 -15.27 4.76 -27.60
CA THR A 86 -16.51 5.28 -27.04
C THR A 86 -16.50 5.22 -25.51
N ARG A 87 -16.04 4.11 -24.92
CA ARG A 87 -15.90 3.97 -23.47
C ARG A 87 -14.93 4.99 -22.88
N PHE A 88 -13.78 5.17 -23.52
CA PHE A 88 -12.77 6.15 -23.11
C PHE A 88 -13.31 7.57 -23.19
N ALA A 89 -13.89 7.96 -24.32
CA ALA A 89 -14.46 9.29 -24.52
C ALA A 89 -15.59 9.59 -23.52
N LYS A 90 -16.46 8.61 -23.25
CA LYS A 90 -17.54 8.76 -22.28
C LYS A 90 -17.04 8.93 -20.85
N LYS A 91 -16.04 8.16 -20.41
CA LYS A 91 -15.53 8.20 -19.03
C LYS A 91 -14.54 9.34 -18.79
N PHE A 92 -13.58 9.53 -19.70
CA PHE A 92 -12.42 10.39 -19.50
C PHE A 92 -12.42 11.62 -20.42
N GLY A 93 -13.15 11.59 -21.53
CA GLY A 93 -13.19 12.66 -22.53
C GLY A 93 -12.09 12.51 -23.56
N SER A 94 -10.93 13.12 -23.33
CA SER A 94 -9.79 13.09 -24.25
C SER A 94 -8.48 12.91 -23.49
N LYS A 95 -7.42 12.52 -24.21
CA LYS A 95 -6.06 12.48 -23.67
C LYS A 95 -5.64 13.86 -23.16
N THR A 96 -5.94 14.93 -23.89
CA THR A 96 -5.68 16.32 -23.46
C THR A 96 -6.36 16.63 -22.13
N ARG A 97 -7.63 16.23 -21.96
CA ARG A 97 -8.34 16.43 -20.70
C ARG A 97 -7.68 15.70 -19.54
N LEU A 98 -7.22 14.46 -19.75
CA LEU A 98 -6.48 13.72 -18.73
C LEU A 98 -5.18 14.43 -18.31
N TRP A 99 -4.43 14.99 -19.26
CA TRP A 99 -3.24 15.81 -18.94
C TRP A 99 -3.59 17.04 -18.10
N ILE A 100 -4.69 17.74 -18.44
CA ILE A 100 -5.15 18.91 -17.66
C ILE A 100 -5.51 18.51 -16.22
N GLU A 101 -6.25 17.41 -16.05
CA GLU A 101 -6.62 16.92 -14.71
C GLU A 101 -5.40 16.44 -13.92
N TYR A 102 -4.42 15.80 -14.58
CA TYR A 102 -3.13 15.44 -13.99
C TYR A 102 -2.38 16.67 -13.45
N GLU A 103 -2.19 17.71 -14.27
CA GLU A 103 -1.48 18.92 -13.85
C GLU A 103 -2.19 19.63 -12.69
N ARG A 104 -3.52 19.65 -12.70
CA ARG A 104 -4.33 20.18 -11.59
C ARG A 104 -4.11 19.38 -10.30
N LEU A 105 -4.14 18.06 -10.39
CA LEU A 105 -3.93 17.15 -9.25
C LEU A 105 -2.52 17.33 -8.68
N LYS A 106 -1.49 17.31 -9.54
CA LYS A 106 -0.08 17.52 -9.17
C LYS A 106 0.12 18.85 -8.46
N SER A 107 -0.37 19.94 -9.06
CA SER A 107 -0.30 21.29 -8.47
C SER A 107 -0.98 21.38 -7.11
N HIS A 108 -2.10 20.67 -6.93
CA HIS A 108 -2.81 20.65 -5.65
C HIS A 108 -2.03 19.87 -4.58
N LEU A 109 -1.59 18.66 -4.90
CA LEU A 109 -0.97 17.74 -3.94
C LEU A 109 0.46 18.11 -3.57
N MET A 110 1.23 18.74 -4.46
CA MET A 110 2.58 19.23 -4.13
C MET A 110 2.58 20.25 -2.98
N ARG A 111 1.45 20.93 -2.72
CA ARG A 111 1.29 21.89 -1.62
C ARG A 111 1.00 21.25 -0.26
N THR A 112 0.78 19.94 -0.20
CA THR A 112 0.51 19.22 1.06
C THR A 112 1.78 18.97 1.87
N GLU A 113 2.95 19.17 1.28
CA GLU A 113 4.27 19.00 1.91
C GLU A 113 4.44 17.63 2.60
N SER A 114 3.77 16.59 2.07
CA SER A 114 3.94 15.22 2.58
C SER A 114 5.43 14.83 2.54
N PRO A 115 5.99 14.26 3.62
CA PRO A 115 7.37 13.80 3.63
C PRO A 115 7.65 12.80 2.50
N LEU A 116 8.88 12.86 1.96
CA LEU A 116 9.39 11.82 1.07
C LEU A 116 10.00 10.68 1.88
N VAL A 117 9.59 9.46 1.55
CA VAL A 117 10.01 8.23 2.23
C VAL A 117 10.32 7.16 1.20
N PHE A 118 11.12 6.16 1.56
CA PHE A 118 11.22 4.93 0.77
C PHE A 118 9.90 4.17 0.91
N ALA A 119 9.08 4.21 -0.14
CA ALA A 119 7.74 3.67 -0.19
C ALA A 119 7.71 2.34 -0.96
N HIS A 120 6.75 1.49 -0.64
CA HIS A 120 6.49 0.26 -1.38
C HIS A 120 5.76 0.53 -2.70
N ASN A 121 4.82 1.49 -2.70
CA ASN A 121 3.98 1.93 -3.81
C ASN A 121 2.97 0.90 -4.34
N ASP A 122 2.94 -0.31 -3.79
CA ASP A 122 2.03 -1.40 -4.19
C ASP A 122 1.74 -2.34 -3.01
N LEU A 123 1.44 -1.78 -1.83
CA LEU A 123 1.22 -2.58 -0.61
C LEU A 123 -0.19 -3.18 -0.53
N LEU A 124 -0.47 -4.03 -1.52
CA LEU A 124 -1.63 -4.88 -1.62
C LEU A 124 -1.60 -5.96 -0.53
N LEU A 125 -2.76 -6.43 -0.10
CA LEU A 125 -2.85 -7.46 0.96
C LEU A 125 -2.04 -8.73 0.64
N ARG A 126 -1.96 -9.12 -0.64
CA ARG A 126 -1.14 -10.25 -1.10
C ARG A 126 0.37 -10.06 -0.84
N ASN A 127 0.82 -8.82 -0.76
CA ASN A 127 2.22 -8.46 -0.54
C ASN A 127 2.55 -8.36 0.97
N VAL A 128 1.59 -8.68 1.84
CA VAL A 128 1.73 -8.73 3.29
C VAL A 128 1.77 -10.19 3.75
N ILE A 129 2.91 -10.58 4.33
CA ILE A 129 3.09 -11.91 4.93
C ILE A 129 3.06 -11.77 6.44
N TYR A 130 2.11 -12.46 7.09
CA TYR A 130 2.08 -12.58 8.53
C TYR A 130 2.72 -13.91 8.97
N ASN A 131 3.75 -13.81 9.81
CA ASN A 131 4.35 -14.97 10.47
C ASN A 131 3.73 -15.09 11.88
N ASP A 132 2.83 -16.06 12.04
CA ASP A 132 2.11 -16.34 13.28
C ASP A 132 3.05 -16.75 14.43
N CYS A 133 4.06 -17.58 14.14
CA CYS A 133 5.02 -18.06 15.13
C CYS A 133 5.86 -16.92 15.74
N GLN A 134 6.23 -15.94 14.92
CA GLN A 134 7.05 -14.80 15.35
C GLN A 134 6.21 -13.56 15.71
N GLY A 135 4.94 -13.55 15.34
CA GLY A 135 4.07 -12.37 15.49
C GLY A 135 4.55 -11.17 14.68
N ILE A 136 5.20 -11.38 13.53
CA ILE A 136 5.75 -10.30 12.68
C ILE A 136 5.09 -10.23 11.32
N VAL A 137 5.05 -9.03 10.77
CA VAL A 137 4.65 -8.77 9.38
C VAL A 137 5.88 -8.46 8.54
N SER A 138 5.98 -9.10 7.38
CA SER A 138 6.96 -8.78 6.33
C SER A 138 6.25 -8.36 5.05
N PHE A 139 6.86 -7.44 4.31
CA PHE A 139 6.40 -7.09 2.97
C PHE A 139 7.29 -7.78 1.93
N ILE A 140 6.71 -8.08 0.78
CA ILE A 140 7.37 -8.69 -0.37
C ILE A 140 7.01 -7.93 -1.65
N ASP A 141 7.66 -8.26 -2.76
CA ASP A 141 7.33 -7.73 -4.08
C ASP A 141 7.56 -6.20 -4.22
N TYR A 142 8.83 -5.80 -4.00
CA TYR A 142 9.28 -4.41 -4.04
C TYR A 142 9.52 -3.87 -5.45
N GLU A 143 8.88 -4.42 -6.49
CA GLU A 143 9.15 -4.04 -7.89
C GLU A 143 8.84 -2.56 -8.21
N TYR A 144 7.89 -1.98 -7.48
CA TYR A 144 7.51 -0.57 -7.57
C TYR A 144 8.15 0.31 -6.48
N ALA A 145 8.99 -0.27 -5.61
CA ALA A 145 9.52 0.45 -4.47
C ALA A 145 10.51 1.55 -4.88
N ALA A 146 10.27 2.76 -4.38
CA ALA A 146 11.05 3.95 -4.69
C ALA A 146 10.72 5.07 -3.69
N TYR A 147 11.45 6.18 -3.76
CA TYR A 147 11.02 7.37 -3.04
C TYR A 147 9.67 7.86 -3.55
N ASN A 148 8.76 8.10 -2.62
CA ASN A 148 7.46 8.69 -2.89
C ASN A 148 6.94 9.43 -1.66
N TYR A 149 5.78 10.08 -1.79
CA TYR A 149 5.12 10.72 -0.67
C TYR A 149 4.62 9.68 0.33
N GLN A 150 4.92 9.91 1.61
CA GLN A 150 4.41 9.10 2.71
C GLN A 150 2.89 8.93 2.67
N ALA A 151 2.16 10.02 2.43
CA ALA A 151 0.71 10.00 2.33
C ALA A 151 0.20 9.17 1.14
N TYR A 152 0.97 9.08 0.05
CA TYR A 152 0.60 8.25 -1.10
C TYR A 152 0.61 6.77 -0.73
N ASP A 153 1.69 6.27 -0.12
CA ASP A 153 1.80 4.85 0.19
C ASP A 153 0.76 4.39 1.21
N ILE A 154 0.46 5.24 2.21
CA ILE A 154 -0.61 5.01 3.19
C ILE A 154 -1.99 5.01 2.52
N ALA A 155 -2.28 6.03 1.70
CA ALA A 155 -3.57 6.12 1.01
C ALA A 155 -3.77 4.98 0.01
N ASN A 156 -2.71 4.56 -0.67
CA ASN A 156 -2.73 3.41 -1.56
C ASN A 156 -3.10 2.15 -0.77
N HIS A 157 -2.44 1.89 0.35
CA HIS A 157 -2.77 0.75 1.21
C HIS A 157 -4.25 0.72 1.66
N PHE A 158 -4.84 1.88 1.97
CA PHE A 158 -6.27 1.95 2.30
C PHE A 158 -7.19 1.70 1.11
N ASN A 159 -6.80 2.11 -0.11
CA ASN A 159 -7.58 1.80 -1.30
C ASN A 159 -7.67 0.29 -1.56
N GLU A 160 -6.74 -0.52 -1.06
CA GLU A 160 -6.77 -1.97 -1.29
C GLU A 160 -7.87 -2.70 -0.55
N PHE A 161 -8.51 -2.05 0.42
CA PHE A 161 -9.69 -2.59 1.08
C PHE A 161 -10.87 -2.68 0.12
N VAL A 162 -10.96 -1.82 -0.89
CA VAL A 162 -12.14 -1.79 -1.77
C VAL A 162 -12.14 -2.89 -2.83
N GLY A 163 -11.09 -3.71 -2.93
CA GLY A 163 -11.00 -4.80 -3.90
C GLY A 163 -10.15 -4.47 -5.15
N LEU A 164 -9.64 -5.53 -5.80
CA LEU A 164 -8.56 -5.47 -6.80
C LEU A 164 -9.02 -5.50 -8.27
N SER A 165 -10.28 -5.84 -8.54
CA SER A 165 -10.81 -6.08 -9.88
C SER A 165 -12.12 -5.33 -10.08
N ILE A 166 -12.41 -4.93 -11.32
CA ILE A 166 -13.63 -4.15 -11.64
C ILE A 166 -14.91 -4.86 -11.17
N ASP A 167 -14.90 -6.19 -11.08
CA ASP A 167 -16.04 -7.01 -10.70
C ASP A 167 -16.16 -7.21 -9.17
N ASN A 168 -15.14 -6.83 -8.39
CA ASN A 168 -15.13 -6.93 -6.93
C ASN A 168 -14.78 -5.61 -6.21
N ILE A 169 -14.96 -4.46 -6.88
CA ILE A 169 -14.84 -3.16 -6.21
C ILE A 169 -16.08 -2.92 -5.34
N ASP A 170 -15.87 -2.77 -4.04
CA ASP A 170 -16.87 -2.31 -3.09
C ASP A 170 -16.32 -1.12 -2.29
N TYR A 171 -16.88 0.07 -2.52
CA TYR A 171 -16.48 1.26 -1.76
C TYR A 171 -17.06 1.30 -0.35
N ALA A 172 -18.06 0.47 -0.03
CA ALA A 172 -18.65 0.43 1.31
C ALA A 172 -17.69 -0.16 2.36
N ILE A 173 -16.68 -0.91 1.93
CA ILE A 173 -15.65 -1.51 2.79
C ILE A 173 -14.37 -0.66 2.88
N TYR A 174 -14.35 0.54 2.28
CA TYR A 174 -13.27 1.49 2.50
C TYR A 174 -13.12 1.80 4.01
N PRO A 175 -11.90 1.89 4.56
CA PRO A 175 -11.73 2.02 6.00
C PRO A 175 -12.41 3.28 6.55
N SER A 176 -13.15 3.14 7.65
CA SER A 176 -13.81 4.28 8.29
C SER A 176 -12.79 5.31 8.78
N GLU A 177 -13.22 6.55 9.00
CA GLU A 177 -12.34 7.60 9.51
C GLU A 177 -11.72 7.21 10.87
N GLU A 178 -12.48 6.52 11.74
CA GLU A 178 -12.01 6.00 13.02
C GLU A 178 -10.90 4.96 12.84
N PHE A 179 -11.08 4.02 11.91
CA PHE A 179 -10.06 3.02 11.60
C PHE A 179 -8.80 3.69 11.05
N GLN A 180 -8.94 4.59 10.07
CA GLN A 180 -7.81 5.31 9.48
C GLN A 180 -7.04 6.07 10.56
N LYS A 181 -7.72 6.82 11.44
CA LYS A 181 -7.07 7.55 12.54
C LYS A 181 -6.37 6.60 13.52
N SER A 182 -6.98 5.47 13.86
CA SER A 182 -6.36 4.45 14.73
C SER A 182 -5.08 3.90 14.10
N TRP A 183 -5.15 3.48 12.84
CA TRP A 183 -4.03 2.96 12.08
C TRP A 183 -2.90 3.98 11.93
N ILE A 184 -3.24 5.23 11.57
CA ILE A 184 -2.28 6.33 11.42
C ILE A 184 -1.62 6.66 12.77
N ARG A 185 -2.34 6.60 13.90
CA ARG A 185 -1.72 6.78 15.22
C ARG A 185 -0.66 5.71 15.48
N THR A 186 -0.98 4.44 15.25
CA THR A 186 -0.02 3.34 15.41
C THR A 186 1.21 3.54 14.51
N TYR A 187 0.99 3.87 13.24
CA TYR A 187 2.05 4.19 12.30
C TYR A 187 2.93 5.35 12.80
N LEU A 188 2.32 6.48 13.21
CA LEU A 188 3.05 7.68 13.64
C LEU A 188 3.83 7.44 14.94
N MET A 189 3.28 6.67 15.89
CA MET A 189 3.98 6.28 17.11
C MET A 189 5.30 5.57 16.79
N GLU A 190 5.28 4.59 15.88
CA GLU A 190 6.49 3.89 15.45
C GLU A 190 7.42 4.80 14.62
N TYR A 191 6.84 5.56 13.67
CA TYR A 191 7.60 6.40 12.75
C TYR A 191 8.39 7.49 13.49
N LEU A 192 7.74 8.16 14.44
CA LEU A 192 8.32 9.26 15.23
C LEU A 192 9.17 8.78 16.42
N THR A 193 9.17 7.47 16.72
CA THR A 193 10.04 6.95 17.78
C THR A 193 11.50 7.24 17.43
N VAL A 194 12.11 8.10 18.23
CA VAL A 194 13.54 8.42 18.16
C VAL A 194 14.30 7.19 18.62
N THR A 195 14.94 6.50 17.70
CA THR A 195 15.97 5.52 18.08
C THR A 195 17.13 6.31 18.66
N ASN A 196 17.22 6.39 19.99
CA ASN A 196 18.43 6.82 20.69
C ASN A 196 19.55 5.82 20.37
N ARG A 197 20.19 5.96 19.22
CA ARG A 197 21.51 5.38 18.97
C ARG A 197 22.55 6.38 19.48
N ASN A 198 22.69 6.48 20.79
CA ASN A 198 23.87 7.09 21.41
C ASN A 198 24.37 6.15 22.50
N GLY A 199 25.59 5.65 22.33
CA GLY A 199 26.35 4.97 23.38
C GLY A 199 26.88 3.61 22.95
N HIS A 200 27.97 3.59 22.18
CA HIS A 200 29.17 2.79 22.46
C HIS A 200 30.34 3.51 21.78
N GLY A 201 31.02 4.35 22.56
CA GLY A 201 32.45 4.57 22.39
C GLY A 201 33.22 3.43 23.07
N ASP A 202 34.53 3.43 22.84
CA ASP A 202 35.58 2.51 23.29
C ASP A 202 35.78 1.34 22.29
N ILE A 203 36.89 1.20 21.56
CA ILE A 203 38.26 1.76 21.59
C ILE A 203 38.78 1.84 20.14
#